data_AF-A0A4U7F2D8-F1
#
_entry.id   AF-A0A4U7F2D8-F1
#
_cell.length_a   1.000
_cell.length_b   1.000
_cell.length_c   1.000
_cell.angle_alpha   90.00
_cell.angle_beta   90.00
_cell.angle_gamma   90.00
#
_symmetry.space_group_name_H-M   'P 1'
#
loop_
_entity.id
_entity.type
_entity.pdbx_description
1 polymer ?
#
loop_
_entity_poly.entity_id
_entity_poly.type
_entity_poly.pdbx_seq_one_letter_code
_entity_poly.pdbx_strand_id
1 'polypeptide(L)'
;MLCLSGIALLTATKLADALTTGVGLRFVPAVYEANPVASAVMARVGVDTGLIVSSFGIVVGITVITEAAAVAVSLRRRDGHLAPLVRLAGYGLPSAVFAVVSVYNATVIVAGLRTAELV
;
A
#
# COMPACT_ATOMS: atom_id res chain seq x y z
N MET A 1 22.84 -2.88 4.67
CA MET A 1 21.84 -3.39 5.62
C MET A 1 20.48 -2.85 5.23
N LEU A 2 19.51 -3.72 4.96
CA LEU A 2 18.11 -3.35 4.71
C LEU A 2 17.44 -2.94 6.03
N CYS A 3 16.53 -1.96 5.98
CA CYS A 3 15.72 -1.62 7.15
C CYS A 3 14.51 -2.55 7.26
N LEU A 4 14.72 -3.69 7.92
CA LEU A 4 13.69 -4.72 8.12
C LEU A 4 12.43 -4.18 8.79
N SER A 5 12.56 -3.27 9.76
CA SER A 5 11.41 -2.65 10.42
C SER A 5 10.59 -1.77 9.48
N GLY A 6 11.24 -1.01 8.58
CA GLY A 6 10.56 -0.21 7.56
C GLY A 6 9.83 -1.07 6.54
N ILE A 7 10.46 -2.15 6.08
CA ILE A 7 9.86 -3.12 5.15
C ILE A 7 8.66 -3.82 5.82
N ALA A 8 8.80 -4.23 7.07
CA ALA A 8 7.71 -4.86 7.83
C ALA A 8 6.51 -3.92 8.00
N LEU A 9 6.75 -2.65 8.38
CA LEU A 9 5.70 -1.63 8.50
C LEU A 9 4.99 -1.39 7.16
N LEU A 10 5.76 -1.24 6.08
CA LEU A 10 5.23 -1.06 4.73
C LEU A 10 4.36 -2.25 4.29
N THR A 11 4.84 -3.46 4.56
CA THR A 11 4.13 -4.70 4.19
C THR A 11 2.85 -4.83 4.99
N ALA A 12 2.88 -4.58 6.31
CA ALA A 12 1.71 -4.66 7.17
C ALA A 12 0.62 -3.66 6.77
N THR A 13 1.00 -2.40 6.53
CA THR A 13 0.07 -1.35 6.12
C THR A 13 -0.49 -1.59 4.72
N LYS A 14 0.35 -2.06 3.78
CA LYS A 14 -0.12 -2.41 2.43
C LYS A 14 -1.03 -3.64 2.43
N LEU A 15 -0.78 -4.62 3.31
CA LEU A 15 -1.65 -5.77 3.50
C LEU A 15 -3.02 -5.35 4.04
N ALA A 16 -3.05 -4.46 5.04
CA ALA A 16 -4.30 -3.93 5.58
C ALA A 16 -5.11 -3.20 4.50
N ASP A 17 -4.47 -2.35 3.70
CA ASP A 17 -5.07 -1.70 2.53
C ASP A 17 -5.64 -2.72 1.56
N ALA A 18 -4.82 -3.68 1.08
CA ALA A 18 -5.24 -4.70 0.12
C ALA A 18 -6.42 -5.57 0.64
N LEU A 19 -6.42 -5.92 1.92
CA LEU A 19 -7.53 -6.65 2.55
C LEU A 19 -8.81 -5.82 2.53
N THR A 20 -8.75 -4.56 2.94
CA THR A 20 -9.93 -3.69 2.93
C THR A 20 -10.46 -3.44 1.52
N THR A 21 -9.59 -3.25 0.53
CA THR A 21 -10.00 -3.15 -0.88
C THR A 21 -10.63 -4.45 -1.37
N GLY A 22 -9.99 -5.59 -1.14
CA GLY A 22 -10.50 -6.90 -1.57
C GLY A 22 -11.84 -7.25 -0.95
N VAL A 23 -12.02 -6.97 0.35
CA VAL A 23 -13.30 -7.16 1.04
C VAL A 23 -14.38 -6.27 0.44
N GLY A 24 -14.09 -4.98 0.24
CA GLY A 24 -15.04 -4.05 -0.36
C GLY A 24 -15.50 -4.49 -1.75
N LEU A 25 -14.56 -4.81 -2.64
CA LEU A 25 -14.86 -5.22 -4.01
C LEU A 25 -15.60 -6.55 -4.13
N ARG A 26 -15.41 -7.47 -3.18
CA ARG A 26 -15.96 -8.82 -3.26
C ARG A 26 -17.31 -8.98 -2.56
N PHE A 27 -17.52 -8.25 -1.46
CA PHE A 27 -18.66 -8.52 -0.57
C PHE A 27 -19.64 -7.36 -0.43
N VAL A 28 -19.29 -6.15 -0.89
CA VAL A 28 -20.16 -4.97 -0.71
C VAL A 28 -20.75 -4.54 -2.06
N PRO A 29 -22.06 -4.73 -2.28
CA PRO A 29 -22.73 -4.21 -3.47
C PRO A 29 -22.53 -2.69 -3.59
N ALA A 30 -22.33 -2.19 -4.80
CA ALA A 30 -22.03 -0.79 -5.14
C ALA A 30 -20.62 -0.27 -4.85
N VAL A 31 -19.72 -1.04 -4.23
CA VAL A 31 -18.30 -0.66 -4.10
C VAL A 31 -17.53 -1.07 -5.36
N TYR A 32 -16.74 -0.14 -5.90
CA TYR A 32 -15.90 -0.36 -7.08
C TYR A 32 -14.53 0.31 -6.91
N GLU A 33 -13.54 -0.19 -7.66
CA GLU A 33 -12.19 0.35 -7.64
C GLU A 33 -12.16 1.66 -8.45
N ALA A 34 -11.93 2.78 -7.76
CA ALA A 34 -11.94 4.11 -8.36
C ALA A 34 -10.66 4.41 -9.16
N ASN A 35 -9.54 3.74 -8.85
CA ASN A 35 -8.31 3.94 -9.59
C ASN A 35 -8.38 3.22 -10.96
N PRO A 36 -8.34 3.94 -12.10
CA PRO A 36 -8.51 3.34 -13.42
C PRO A 36 -7.39 2.35 -13.77
N VAL A 37 -6.17 2.57 -13.26
CA VAL A 37 -5.04 1.66 -13.49
C VAL A 37 -5.23 0.37 -12.70
N ALA A 38 -5.58 0.48 -11.42
CA ALA A 38 -5.82 -0.69 -10.56
C ALA A 38 -7.03 -1.50 -11.07
N SER A 39 -8.11 -0.81 -11.43
CA SER A 39 -9.31 -1.41 -12.03
C SER A 39 -8.98 -2.15 -13.34
N ALA A 40 -8.19 -1.55 -14.23
CA ALA A 40 -7.78 -2.21 -15.48
C ALA A 40 -6.92 -3.46 -15.24
N VAL A 41 -6.05 -3.46 -14.22
CA VAL A 41 -5.28 -4.65 -13.83
C VAL A 41 -6.22 -5.74 -13.30
N MET A 42 -7.09 -5.40 -12.34
CA MET A 42 -8.03 -6.35 -11.74
C MET A 42 -9.02 -6.93 -12.77
N ALA A 43 -9.46 -6.13 -13.74
CA ALA A 43 -10.30 -6.60 -14.83
C ALA A 43 -9.62 -7.64 -15.74
N ARG A 44 -8.28 -7.57 -15.88
CA ARG A 44 -7.51 -8.49 -16.72
C ARG A 44 -7.14 -9.79 -16.02
N VAL A 45 -6.78 -9.73 -14.73
CA VAL A 45 -6.21 -10.88 -14.02
C VAL A 45 -7.07 -11.38 -12.85
N GLY A 46 -8.20 -10.73 -12.58
CA GLY A 46 -9.04 -10.94 -11.41
C GLY A 46 -8.62 -10.07 -10.22
N VAL A 47 -9.58 -9.81 -9.32
CA VAL A 47 -9.38 -8.95 -8.13
C VAL A 47 -8.29 -9.52 -7.22
N ASP A 48 -8.36 -10.80 -6.85
CA ASP A 48 -7.41 -11.43 -5.93
C ASP A 48 -5.97 -11.38 -6.50
N THR A 49 -5.77 -11.85 -7.73
CA THR A 49 -4.46 -11.81 -8.41
C THR A 49 -3.97 -10.38 -8.61
N GLY A 50 -4.86 -9.47 -9.01
CA GLY A 50 -4.54 -8.06 -9.24
C GLY A 50 -4.05 -7.38 -7.96
N LEU A 51 -4.71 -7.65 -6.82
CA LEU A 51 -4.29 -7.14 -5.51
C LEU A 51 -2.95 -7.73 -5.07
N ILE A 52 -2.72 -9.03 -5.25
CA ILE A 52 -1.45 -9.67 -4.87
C ILE A 52 -0.29 -9.10 -5.69
N VAL A 53 -0.42 -9.08 -7.02
CA VAL A 53 0.65 -8.64 -7.92
C VAL A 53 0.94 -7.16 -7.74
N SER A 54 -0.10 -6.31 -7.64
CA SER A 54 0.09 -4.87 -7.42
C SER A 54 0.69 -4.57 -6.06
N SER A 55 0.22 -5.23 -4.99
CA SER A 55 0.77 -5.04 -3.63
C SER A 55 2.23 -5.47 -3.56
N PHE A 56 2.56 -6.63 -4.13
CA PHE A 56 3.94 -7.10 -4.19
C PHE A 56 4.83 -6.14 -4.98
N GLY A 57 4.39 -5.71 -6.17
CA GLY A 57 5.12 -4.76 -7.00
C GLY A 57 5.36 -3.41 -6.30
N ILE A 58 4.36 -2.90 -5.58
CA ILE A 58 4.48 -1.66 -4.79
C ILE A 58 5.49 -1.82 -3.66
N VAL A 59 5.40 -2.89 -2.86
CA VAL A 59 6.33 -3.13 -1.74
C VAL A 59 7.76 -3.27 -2.23
N VAL A 60 7.99 -4.05 -3.29
CA VAL A 60 9.30 -4.22 -3.91
C VAL A 60 9.81 -2.89 -4.47
N GLY A 61 8.98 -2.16 -5.23
CA GLY A 61 9.35 -0.89 -5.82
C GLY A 61 9.77 0.15 -4.78
N ILE A 62 8.96 0.35 -3.74
CA ILE A 62 9.29 1.27 -2.64
C ILE A 62 10.57 0.84 -1.93
N THR A 63 10.73 -0.47 -1.66
CA THR A 63 11.94 -1.01 -1.01
C THR A 63 13.19 -0.73 -1.82
N VAL A 64 13.17 -1.03 -3.13
CA VAL A 64 14.30 -0.81 -4.02
C VAL A 64 14.65 0.67 -4.11
N ILE A 65 13.66 1.54 -4.34
CA ILE A 65 13.89 2.99 -4.45
C ILE A 65 14.44 3.55 -3.14
N THR A 66 13.84 3.19 -2.00
CA THR A 66 14.22 3.69 -0.69
C THR A 66 15.64 3.28 -0.31
N GLU A 67 15.98 2.00 -0.49
CA GLU A 67 17.30 1.49 -0.14
C GLU A 67 18.38 1.97 -1.11
N ALA A 68 18.08 2.06 -2.41
CA ALA A 68 19.00 2.64 -3.39
C ALA A 68 19.29 4.12 -3.06
N ALA A 69 18.27 4.90 -2.70
CA ALA A 69 18.44 6.29 -2.27
C ALA A 69 19.25 6.39 -0.96
N ALA A 70 18.97 5.54 0.02
CA ALA A 70 19.71 5.52 1.29
C ALA A 70 21.19 5.18 1.08
N VAL A 71 21.51 4.21 0.21
CA VAL A 71 22.89 3.87 -0.17
C VAL A 71 23.55 5.03 -0.91
N ALA A 72 22.88 5.63 -1.89
CA ALA A 72 23.42 6.76 -2.65
C ALA A 72 23.74 7.96 -1.75
N VAL A 73 22.89 8.26 -0.77
CA VAL A 73 23.13 9.32 0.22
C VAL A 73 24.29 8.98 1.15
N SER A 74 24.40 7.72 1.57
CA SER A 74 25.51 7.25 2.42
C SER A 74 26.87 7.37 1.73
N LEU A 75 26.92 7.09 0.42
CA LEU A 75 28.15 7.18 -0.37
C LEU A 75 28.56 8.62 -0.70
N ARG A 76 27.60 9.55 -0.79
CA ARG A 76 27.86 10.95 -1.18
C ARG A 76 28.20 11.88 -0.03
N ARG A 77 27.83 11.53 1.22
CA ARG A 77 28.09 12.38 2.40
C ARG A 77 29.00 11.68 3.39
N ARG A 78 30.08 12.38 3.78
CA ARG A 78 31.15 11.89 4.67
C ARG A 78 30.65 11.31 6.00
N ASP A 79 29.50 11.78 6.47
CA ASP A 79 28.97 11.46 7.78
C ASP A 79 27.76 10.50 7.77
N GLY A 80 27.24 10.06 6.60
CA GLY A 80 26.20 9.02 6.45
C GLY A 80 24.85 9.20 7.19
N HIS A 81 24.70 10.22 8.02
CA HIS A 81 23.64 10.41 9.02
C HIS A 81 22.24 10.64 8.42
N LEU A 82 22.14 10.94 7.13
CA LEU A 82 20.86 11.14 6.45
C LEU A 82 20.23 9.84 5.94
N ALA A 83 20.97 8.74 5.83
CA ALA A 83 20.44 7.49 5.32
C ALA A 83 19.25 6.94 6.16
N PRO A 84 19.27 7.01 7.51
CA PRO A 84 18.10 6.67 8.32
C PRO A 84 16.88 7.55 8.03
N LEU A 85 17.07 8.85 7.78
CA LEU A 85 15.97 9.76 7.43
C LEU A 85 15.36 9.45 6.07
N VAL A 86 16.19 9.08 5.09
CA VAL A 86 15.70 8.62 3.77
C VAL A 86 14.83 7.38 3.94
N ARG A 87 15.25 6.43 4.79
CA ARG A 87 14.44 5.22 5.07
C ARG A 87 13.17 5.55 5.85
N LEU A 88 13.24 6.45 6.82
CA LEU A 88 12.06 6.91 7.57
C LEU A 88 11.03 7.54 6.62
N ALA A 89 11.46 8.41 5.71
CA ALA A 89 10.56 9.03 4.73
C ALA A 89 10.05 8.00 3.70
N GLY A 90 10.96 7.20 3.14
CA GLY A 90 10.67 6.24 2.07
C GLY A 90 9.76 5.10 2.50
N TYR A 91 9.86 4.62 3.73
CA TYR A 91 8.94 3.62 4.28
C TYR A 91 7.75 4.27 5.02
N GLY A 92 8.00 5.32 5.79
CA GLY A 92 7.00 5.92 6.66
C GLY A 92 5.88 6.62 5.91
N LEU A 93 6.19 7.42 4.88
CA LEU A 93 5.16 8.13 4.12
C LEU A 93 4.21 7.17 3.39
N PRO A 94 4.69 6.18 2.60
CA PRO A 94 3.79 5.24 1.96
C PRO A 94 3.01 4.39 2.97
N SER A 95 3.64 3.99 4.08
CA SER A 95 2.94 3.23 5.13
C SER A 95 1.79 4.05 5.75
N ALA A 96 2.00 5.34 6.01
CA ALA A 96 0.95 6.23 6.51
C ALA A 96 -0.18 6.38 5.49
N VAL A 97 0.15 6.52 4.20
CA VAL A 97 -0.87 6.58 3.13
C VAL A 97 -1.68 5.29 3.08
N PHE A 98 -1.05 4.11 3.09
CA PHE A 98 -1.78 2.84 3.08
C PHE A 98 -2.64 2.64 4.33
N ALA A 99 -2.15 3.08 5.51
CA ALA A 99 -2.96 3.05 6.72
C ALA A 99 -4.21 3.94 6.59
N VAL A 100 -4.07 5.16 6.09
CA VAL A 100 -5.21 6.08 5.88
C VAL A 100 -6.20 5.53 4.86
N VAL A 101 -5.70 5.01 3.74
CA VAL A 101 -6.56 4.41 2.70
C VAL A 101 -7.28 3.17 3.23
N SER A 102 -6.62 2.33 4.03
CA SER A 102 -7.25 1.18 4.68
C SER A 102 -8.40 1.59 5.61
N VAL A 103 -8.20 2.65 6.41
CA VAL A 103 -9.27 3.20 7.26
C VAL A 103 -10.42 3.74 6.39
N TYR A 104 -10.10 4.50 5.33
CA TYR A 104 -11.10 5.01 4.41
C TYR A 104 -11.92 3.88 3.76
N ASN A 105 -11.27 2.84 3.26
CA ASN A 105 -11.92 1.67 2.68
C ASN A 105 -12.85 0.98 3.70
N ALA A 106 -12.43 0.87 4.96
CA ALA A 106 -13.30 0.35 6.02
C ALA A 106 -14.56 1.20 6.21
N THR A 107 -14.46 2.54 6.13
CA THR A 107 -15.65 3.41 6.21
C THR A 107 -16.59 3.22 5.01
N VAL A 108 -16.04 3.03 3.80
CA VAL A 108 -16.81 2.75 2.59
C VAL A 108 -17.52 1.40 2.69
N ILE A 109 -16.86 0.37 3.20
CA ILE A 109 -17.45 -0.95 3.46
C ILE A 109 -18.66 -0.81 4.41
N VAL A 110 -18.48 -0.14 5.54
CA VAL A 110 -19.55 0.04 6.53
C VAL A 110 -20.74 0.80 5.93
N ALA A 111 -20.48 1.86 5.16
CA ALA A 111 -21.52 2.63 4.49
C ALA A 111 -22.29 1.78 3.44
N GLY A 112 -21.57 1.00 2.64
CA GLY A 112 -22.19 0.14 1.62
C GLY A 112 -23.04 -0.97 2.25
N LEU A 113 -22.58 -1.60 3.32
CA LEU A 113 -23.36 -2.62 4.05
C LEU A 113 -24.65 -2.04 4.64
N ARG A 114 -24.60 -0.86 5.27
CA ARG A 114 -25.81 -0.18 5.78
C ARG A 114 -26.81 0.15 4.68
N THR A 115 -26.31 0.50 3.49
CA THR A 115 -27.18 0.81 2.36
C THR A 115 -27.88 -0.46 1.85
N ALA A 116 -27.17 -1.60 1.86
CA ALA A 116 -27.75 -2.89 1.48
C ALA A 116 -28.79 -3.42 2.47
N GLU A 117 -28.67 -3.12 3.77
CA GLU A 117 -29.68 -3.47 4.79
C GLU A 117 -30.98 -2.66 4.67
N LEU A 118 -30.94 -1.51 3.99
CA LEU A 118 -32.09 -0.60 3.81
C LEU A 118 -32.89 -0.88 2.52
N VAL A 119 -32.45 -1.82 1.68
CA VAL A 119 -33.06 -2.22 0.40
C VAL A 119 -33.74 -3.58 0.56
#